data_AF-A0A1C6SY99-F1
#
_entry.id   AF-A0A1C6SY99-F1
#
_cell.length_a   1.000
_cell.length_b   1.000
_cell.length_c   1.000
_cell.angle_alpha   90.00
_cell.angle_beta   90.00
_cell.angle_gamma   90.00
#
_symmetry.space_group_name_H-M   'P 1'
#
loop_
_entity.id
_entity.type
_entity.pdbx_description
1 polymer ?
#
loop_
_entity_poly.entity_id
_entity_poly.type
_entity_poly.pdbx_seq_one_letter_code
_entity_poly.pdbx_strand_id
1 'polypeptide(L)' 'MSAPTGDNDSLHELEAEVEAELAMAESSRPEEAVTLPVTQWLFDPADAQREEVGLRSLLGAVEALEGDPRFGHPTDGRA' A
#
# COMPACT_ATOMS: atom_id res chain seq x y z
N MET A 1 11.18 -0.34 27.94
CA MET A 1 10.20 -0.77 26.92
C MET A 1 11.00 -1.27 25.75
N SER A 2 10.99 -2.58 25.52
CA SER A 2 11.71 -3.20 24.42
C SER A 2 10.70 -3.50 23.32
N ALA A 3 10.89 -2.94 22.14
CA ALA A 3 10.30 -3.49 20.93
C ALA A 3 11.36 -3.42 19.83
N PRO A 4 12.11 -4.50 19.58
CA PRO A 4 12.95 -4.61 18.38
C PRO A 4 12.37 -5.59 17.35
N THR A 5 11.06 -5.90 17.42
CA THR A 5 10.36 -6.78 16.45
C THR A 5 9.13 -6.10 15.83
N GLY A 6 8.61 -5.03 16.43
CA GLY A 6 7.33 -4.43 16.04
C GLY A 6 7.32 -3.69 14.70
N ASP A 7 8.46 -3.18 14.24
CA ASP A 7 8.49 -2.38 13.00
C ASP A 7 8.29 -3.25 11.75
N ASN A 8 8.88 -4.45 11.69
CA ASN A 8 8.64 -5.37 10.58
C ASN A 8 7.23 -5.98 10.61
N ASP A 9 6.71 -6.29 11.79
CA ASP A 9 5.32 -6.77 11.92
C ASP A 9 4.32 -5.69 11.46
N SER A 10 4.60 -4.41 11.74
CA SER A 10 3.79 -3.27 11.30
C SER A 10 3.89 -3.01 9.79
N LEU A 11 5.05 -3.29 9.17
CA LEU A 11 5.22 -3.20 7.72
C LEU A 11 4.46 -4.30 7.00
N HIS A 12 4.50 -5.53 7.53
CA HIS A 12 3.77 -6.64 6.94
C HIS A 12 2.24 -6.47 7.05
N GLU A 13 1.75 -5.91 8.17
CA GLU A 13 0.34 -5.53 8.30
C GLU A 13 -0.04 -4.44 7.27
N LEU A 14 0.82 -3.43 7.08
CA LEU A 14 0.61 -2.38 6.10
C LEU A 14 0.63 -2.91 4.66
N GLU A 15 1.54 -3.84 4.33
CA GLU A 15 1.58 -4.52 3.03
C GLU A 15 0.23 -5.18 2.74
N ALA A 16 -0.29 -5.98 3.69
CA ALA A 16 -1.56 -6.67 3.54
C ALA A 16 -2.76 -5.73 3.37
N GLU A 17 -2.78 -4.60 4.10
CA GLU A 17 -3.82 -3.56 3.95
C GLU A 17 -3.77 -2.93 2.55
N VAL A 18 -2.56 -2.55 2.09
CA VAL A 18 -2.37 -1.92 0.77
C VAL A 18 -2.74 -2.87 -0.36
N GLU A 19 -2.41 -4.16 -0.25
CA GLU A 19 -2.84 -5.18 -1.22
C GLU A 19 -4.37 -5.31 -1.28
N ALA A 20 -5.04 -5.30 -0.12
CA ALA A 20 -6.49 -5.37 -0.05
C ALA A 20 -7.17 -4.15 -0.68
N GLU A 21 -6.67 -2.94 -0.40
CA GLU A 21 -7.18 -1.72 -1.04
C GLU A 21 -6.90 -1.70 -2.54
N LEU A 22 -5.71 -2.13 -2.97
CA LEU A 22 -5.37 -2.20 -4.40
C LEU A 22 -6.30 -3.15 -5.15
N ALA A 23 -6.61 -4.32 -4.56
CA ALA A 23 -7.56 -5.26 -5.14
C ALA A 23 -8.96 -4.66 -5.27
N MET A 24 -9.40 -3.85 -4.29
CA MET A 24 -10.68 -3.13 -4.39
C MET A 24 -10.66 -2.07 -5.50
N ALA A 25 -9.59 -1.26 -5.57
CA ALA A 25 -9.42 -0.24 -6.61
C ALA A 25 -9.43 -0.86 -8.02
N GLU A 26 -8.69 -1.94 -8.23
CA GLU A 26 -8.66 -2.68 -9.52
C GLU A 26 -10.04 -3.29 -9.85
N SER A 27 -10.76 -3.81 -8.86
CA SER A 27 -12.10 -4.36 -9.05
C SER A 27 -13.15 -3.30 -9.42
N SER A 28 -12.90 -2.04 -9.07
CA SER A 28 -13.83 -0.92 -9.32
C SER A 28 -13.91 -0.53 -10.79
N ARG A 29 -12.92 -0.91 -11.60
CA ARG A 29 -12.85 -0.65 -13.05
C ARG A 29 -13.16 0.80 -13.42
N PRO A 30 -12.33 1.77 -12.99
CA PRO A 30 -12.52 3.19 -13.31
C PRO A 30 -12.60 3.45 -14.83
N GLU A 31 -11.97 2.61 -15.65
CA GLU A 31 -12.04 2.63 -17.11
C GLU A 31 -13.43 2.32 -17.68
N GLU A 32 -14.28 1.60 -16.96
CA GLU A 32 -15.67 1.42 -17.37
C GLU A 32 -16.48 2.66 -16.98
N ALA A 33 -16.23 3.23 -15.80
CA ALA A 33 -16.91 4.43 -15.30
C ALA A 33 -16.69 5.66 -16.19
N VAL A 34 -15.48 5.86 -16.74
CA VAL A 34 -15.19 7.00 -17.64
C VAL A 34 -16.03 7.01 -18.93
N THR A 35 -16.56 5.85 -19.32
CA THR A 35 -17.43 5.73 -20.51
C THR A 35 -18.89 6.10 -20.23
N LEU A 36 -19.28 6.16 -18.96
CA LEU A 36 -20.62 6.52 -18.52
C LEU A 36 -20.80 8.04 -18.48
N PRO A 37 -22.04 8.53 -18.60
CA PRO A 37 -22.34 9.93 -18.28
C PRO A 37 -21.96 10.25 -16.84
N VAL A 38 -21.41 11.44 -16.60
CA VAL A 38 -20.97 11.91 -15.26
C VAL A 38 -22.06 11.76 -14.19
N THR A 39 -23.33 11.93 -14.55
CA THR A 39 -24.47 11.76 -13.63
C THR A 39 -24.68 10.32 -13.14
N GLN A 40 -24.02 9.34 -13.76
CA GLN A 40 -24.10 7.93 -13.44
C GLN A 40 -22.82 7.41 -12.76
N TRP A 41 -21.82 8.27 -12.58
CA TRP A 41 -20.60 7.91 -11.88
C TRP A 41 -20.90 7.66 -10.40
N LEU A 42 -20.45 6.51 -9.89
CA LEU A 42 -20.48 6.20 -8.46
C LEU A 42 -19.33 6.88 -7.71
N PHE A 43 -18.21 7.14 -8.42
CA PHE A 43 -17.00 7.80 -7.96
C PHE A 43 -16.33 8.50 -9.16
N ASP A 44 -15.43 9.45 -8.91
CA ASP A 44 -14.65 10.07 -9.99
C ASP A 44 -13.59 9.07 -10.52
N PRO A 45 -13.65 8.68 -11.81
CA PRO A 45 -12.66 7.77 -12.40
C PRO A 45 -11.21 8.26 -12.28
N ALA A 46 -10.99 9.58 -12.26
CA ALA A 46 -9.67 10.16 -12.11
C ALA A 46 -9.14 10.05 -10.67
N ASP A 47 -10.03 10.10 -9.68
CA ASP A 47 -9.64 9.88 -8.28
C ASP A 47 -9.30 8.40 -8.03
N ALA A 48 -10.13 7.47 -8.54
CA ALA A 48 -9.85 6.04 -8.44
C ALA A 48 -8.52 5.65 -9.11
N GLN A 49 -8.22 6.21 -10.29
CA GLN A 49 -6.91 5.99 -10.93
C GLN A 49 -5.75 6.58 -10.11
N ARG A 50 -5.94 7.75 -9.49
CA ARG A 50 -4.92 8.37 -8.63
C ARG A 50 -4.63 7.50 -7.40
N GLU A 51 -5.67 6.96 -6.78
CA GLU A 51 -5.58 6.07 -5.63
C GLU A 51 -4.82 4.79 -6.00
N GLU A 52 -5.18 4.12 -7.10
CA GLU A 52 -4.52 2.91 -7.58
C GLU A 52 -3.00 3.14 -7.83
N VAL A 53 -2.64 4.26 -8.45
CA VAL A 53 -1.23 4.65 -8.65
C VAL A 53 -0.53 4.90 -7.31
N GLY A 54 -1.21 5.57 -6.37
CA GLY A 54 -0.70 5.81 -5.03
C GLY A 54 -0.43 4.52 -4.26
N LEU A 55 -1.38 3.59 -4.27
CA LEU A 55 -1.28 2.28 -3.62
C LEU A 55 -0.12 1.45 -4.17
N ARG A 56 0.05 1.40 -5.50
CA ARG A 56 1.22 0.71 -6.09
C ARG A 56 2.55 1.34 -5.71
N SER A 57 2.61 2.68 -5.64
CA SER A 57 3.81 3.37 -5.19
C SER A 57 4.09 3.11 -3.72
N LEU A 58 3.06 3.01 -2.87
CA LEU A 58 3.18 2.72 -1.45
C LEU A 58 3.64 1.27 -1.23
N LEU A 59 3.03 0.31 -1.93
CA LEU A 59 3.43 -1.11 -1.87
C LEU A 59 4.92 -1.27 -2.17
N GLY A 60 5.40 -0.69 -3.28
CA GLY A 60 6.82 -0.74 -3.62
C GLY A 60 7.73 -0.05 -2.59
N ALA A 61 7.23 0.95 -1.86
CA ALA A 61 7.99 1.57 -0.77
C ALA A 61 8.05 0.70 0.49
N VAL A 62 6.97 -0.02 0.80
CA VAL A 62 6.90 -0.98 1.92
C VAL A 62 7.82 -2.17 1.63
N GLU A 63 7.70 -2.79 0.45
CA GLU A 63 8.58 -3.90 0.02
C GLU A 63 10.07 -3.50 0.06
N ALA A 64 10.39 -2.28 -0.38
CA ALA A 64 11.75 -1.76 -0.34
C ALA A 64 12.28 -1.56 1.08
N LEU A 65 11.40 -1.23 2.04
CA LEU A 65 11.74 -1.01 3.44
C LEU A 65 11.92 -2.33 4.19
N GLU A 66 11.05 -3.32 3.94
CA GLU A 66 11.19 -4.68 4.49
C GLU A 66 12.45 -5.40 3.98
N GLY A 67 12.81 -5.16 2.72
CA GLY A 67 14.06 -5.68 2.14
C GLY A 67 15.34 -5.00 2.65
N ASP A 68 15.24 -3.89 3.41
CA ASP A 68 16.40 -3.15 3.91
C ASP A 68 16.96 -3.81 5.19
N PRO A 69 18.19 -4.36 5.15
CA PRO A 69 18.80 -5.00 6.32
C PRO A 69 19.04 -4.03 7.49
N ARG A 70 19.01 -2.71 7.28
CA ARG A 70 19.07 -1.72 8.37
C ARG A 70 17.81 -1.70 9.22
N PHE A 71 16.69 -2.17 8.66
CA PHE A 71 15.42 -2.36 9.36
C PHE A 71 15.21 -3.84 9.79
N GLY A 72 16.12 -4.74 9.40
CA GLY A 72 16.12 -6.16 9.75
C GLY A 72 17.21 -6.64 10.73
N HIS A 73 18.13 -5.79 11.19
CA HIS A 73 19.25 -6.21 12.06
C HIS A 73 19.15 -5.60 13.47
N PRO A 74 19.02 -6.41 14.54
CA PRO A 74 19.29 -5.90 15.88
C PRO A 74 20.78 -5.62 15.95
N THR A 75 21.17 -4.36 16.20
CA THR A 75 22.56 -4.06 16.54
C THR A 75 22.87 -4.78 17.85
N ASP A 76 23.53 -5.92 17.75
CA ASP A 76 24.05 -6.65 18.90
C ASP A 76 25.22 -5.84 19.47
N GLY A 77 24.87 -4.89 20.33
CA GLY A 77 25.77 -3.96 21.00
C GLY A 77 26.48 -4.65 22.15
N ARG A 78 27.55 -5.35 21.81
CA ARG A 78 28.63 -5.81 22.70
C ARG A 78 29.07 -4.72 23.68
N ALA A 79 29.04 -5.04 24.97
CA ALA A 79 30.03 -4.63 25.97
C ALA A 79 30.06 -5.64 27.13
#